data_AF-X0S218-F1
#
_entry.id   AF-X0S218-F1
#
_cell.length_a   1.000
_cell.length_b   1.000
_cell.length_c   1.000
_cell.angle_alpha   90.00
_cell.angle_beta   90.00
_cell.angle_gamma   90.00
#
_symmetry.space_group_name_H-M   'P 1'
#
loop_
_entity.id
_entity.type
_entity.pdbx_description
1 polymer ?
#
loop_
_entity_poly.entity_id
_entity_poly.type
_entity_poly.pdbx_seq_one_letter_code
_entity_poly.pdbx_strand_id
1 'polypeptide(L)' 'TIIRGQPKVGRNDPCPCGSGKKFKKCCGRNL' A
#
# COMPACT_ATOMS: atom_id res chain seq x y z
N THR A 1 -21.77 8.84 -7.27
CA THR A 1 -20.67 8.17 -8.01
C THR A 1 -19.75 7.49 -7.00
N ILE A 2 -19.97 6.20 -6.73
CA ILE A 2 -19.18 5.48 -5.71
C ILE A 2 -17.99 4.83 -6.41
N ILE A 3 -16.86 5.54 -6.51
CA ILE A 3 -15.61 4.92 -6.94
C ILE A 3 -14.92 4.37 -5.68
N ARG A 4 -15.40 3.22 -5.19
CA ARG A 4 -14.68 2.40 -4.21
C ARG A 4 -13.79 1.44 -4.99
N GLY A 5 -12.50 1.75 -5.15
CA GLY A 5 -11.69 0.91 -6.05
C GLY A 5 -10.19 0.90 -5.87
N GLN A 6 -9.61 1.53 -4.85
CA GLN A 6 -8.22 1.25 -4.51
C GLN A 6 -8.21 0.22 -3.39
N PRO A 7 -7.70 -1.00 -3.60
CA PRO A 7 -7.48 -1.93 -2.50
C PRO A 7 -6.57 -1.20 -1.51
N LYS A 8 -7.10 -0.91 -0.32
CA LYS A 8 -6.32 -0.31 0.76
C LYS A 8 -5.32 -1.36 1.19
N VAL A 9 -4.17 -1.42 0.50
CA VAL A 9 -3.08 -2.29 0.90
C VAL A 9 -2.75 -1.91 2.35
N GLY A 10 -2.81 -2.89 3.24
CA GLY A 10 -2.60 -2.62 4.65
C GLY A 10 -1.19 -2.10 4.84
N ARG A 11 -1.01 -1.14 5.77
CA ARG A 11 0.33 -0.58 6.08
C ARG A 11 1.38 -1.66 6.41
N ASN A 12 0.96 -2.83 6.89
CA ASN A 12 1.87 -3.94 7.23
C ASN A 12 2.07 -4.96 6.10
N ASP A 13 1.24 -4.94 5.05
CA ASP A 13 1.34 -5.86 3.91
C ASP A 13 2.63 -5.64 3.11
N PRO A 14 3.12 -6.66 2.38
CA PRO A 14 4.19 -6.47 1.42
C PRO A 14 3.83 -5.38 0.40
N CYS A 15 4.80 -4.53 0.07
CA CYS A 15 4.60 -3.45 -0.90
C CYS A 15 4.33 -4.03 -2.29
N PRO A 16 3.25 -3.64 -2.99
CA PRO A 16 2.96 -4.11 -4.34
C PRO A 16 3.99 -3.63 -5.37
N CYS A 17 4.88 -2.70 -5.00
CA CYS A 17 5.99 -2.21 -5.80
C CYS A 17 7.14 -3.23 -6.00
N GLY A 18 7.06 -4.43 -5.43
CA GLY A 18 8.08 -5.47 -5.59
C GLY A 18 9.37 -5.24 -4.81
N SER A 19 9.43 -4.23 -3.93
CA SER A 19 10.64 -3.88 -3.18
C SER A 19 10.99 -4.84 -2.03
N GLY A 20 10.13 -5.84 -1.74
CA GLY A 20 10.25 -6.73 -0.58
C GLY A 20 10.01 -6.05 0.78
N LYS A 21 9.76 -4.73 0.81
CA LYS A 21 9.49 -3.96 2.03
C LYS A 21 8.00 -3.95 2.35
N LYS A 22 7.63 -3.80 3.63
CA LYS A 22 6.25 -3.53 4.05
C LYS A 22 5.76 -2.20 3.47
N PHE A 23 4.47 -2.07 3.15
CA PHE A 23 3.88 -0.89 2.53
C PHE A 23 4.21 0.39 3.32
N LYS A 24 4.04 0.39 4.65
CA LYS A 24 4.38 1.52 5.55
C LYS A 24 5.85 1.92 5.55
N LYS A 25 6.75 1.06 5.08
CA LYS A 25 8.20 1.34 4.99
C LYS A 25 8.65 1.64 3.55
N CYS A 26 7.72 1.64 2.59
CA CYS A 26 7.97 1.86 1.17
C CYS A 26 6.99 2.91 0.62
N CYS A 27 6.09 2.55 -0.29
CA CYS A 27 5.13 3.48 -0.92
C CYS A 27 4.16 4.15 0.08
N GLY A 28 3.88 3.49 1.22
CA GLY A 28 3.04 4.02 2.29
C GLY A 28 3.84 4.71 3.41
N ARG A 29 5.11 5.07 3.20
CA ARG A 29 5.96 5.70 4.23
C ARG A 29 5.52 7.12 4.60
N ASN A 30 4.83 7.82 3.70
CA ASN A 30 4.33 9.19 3.89
C ASN A 30 2.79 9.28 3.78
N LEU A 31 2.10 8.14 3.83
CA LEU A 31 0.66 7.98 3.57
C LEU A 31 -0.04 7.47 4.83
#